data_AF-A0A8J3DBR7-F1
#
_entry.id   AF-A0A8J3DBR7-F1
#
_cell.length_a   1.000
_cell.length_b   1.000
_cell.length_c   1.000
_cell.angle_alpha   90.00
_cell.angle_beta   90.00
_cell.angle_gamma   90.00
#
_symmetry.space_group_name_H-M   'P 1'
#
loop_
_entity.id
_entity.type
_entity.pdbx_description
1 polymer ?
#
loop_
_entity_poly.entity_id
_entity_poly.type
_entity_poly.pdbx_seq_one_letter_code
_entity_poly.pdbx_strand_id
1 'polypeptide(L)'
;MLYNRPVPQHRPTTRNGFTLVELLVVLAIILILSGFVFGLSRGIAVKQARSKAQSELQTLGLALENYRMKLGDYPWLGADTGGTELYKHLVGELKMVPGSEAGKAKVDEPGSEIPFIDASKLTVMKDGDGAEYFSDPWGQPYEYYYKPSGGGNWAYTGFILLSVGADGADSSTGLSEGNISQDYFEDAEEKNVDNMVFGFEF
;
A
#
# COMPACT_ATOMS: atom_id res chain seq x y z
N MET A 1 -59.89 -78.57 -4.30
CA MET A 1 -59.09 -78.01 -3.19
C MET A 1 -58.21 -76.91 -3.76
N LEU A 2 -58.50 -75.63 -3.49
CA LEU A 2 -57.69 -74.50 -3.97
C LEU A 2 -56.69 -74.10 -2.86
N TYR A 3 -55.40 -74.21 -3.16
CA TYR A 3 -54.30 -73.87 -2.25
C TYR A 3 -54.01 -72.37 -2.35
N ASN A 4 -54.29 -71.63 -1.28
CA ASN A 4 -53.99 -70.21 -1.17
C ASN A 4 -52.54 -70.03 -0.69
N ARG A 5 -51.67 -69.45 -1.52
CA ARG A 5 -50.27 -69.16 -1.14
C ARG A 5 -50.20 -67.87 -0.30
N PRO A 6 -49.47 -67.86 0.83
CA PRO A 6 -49.25 -66.63 1.59
C PRO A 6 -48.35 -65.68 0.79
N VAL A 7 -48.81 -64.44 0.61
CA VAL A 7 -48.07 -63.35 -0.04
C VAL A 7 -46.98 -62.84 0.93
N PRO A 8 -45.73 -62.63 0.48
CA PRO A 8 -44.68 -62.09 1.34
C PRO A 8 -44.97 -60.64 1.71
N GLN A 9 -45.07 -60.37 3.01
CA GLN A 9 -45.23 -59.01 3.54
C GLN A 9 -43.88 -58.28 3.51
N HIS A 10 -43.76 -57.28 2.63
CA HIS A 10 -42.62 -56.37 2.62
C HIS A 10 -42.67 -55.51 3.89
N ARG A 11 -41.68 -55.65 4.79
CA ARG A 11 -41.54 -54.75 5.94
C ARG A 11 -41.11 -53.37 5.41
N PRO A 12 -41.85 -52.29 5.66
CA PRO A 12 -41.42 -50.96 5.27
C PRO A 12 -40.17 -50.60 6.07
N THR A 13 -39.10 -50.23 5.36
CA THR A 13 -37.94 -49.59 5.98
C THR A 13 -38.36 -48.18 6.37
N THR A 14 -38.31 -47.87 7.66
CA THR A 14 -38.58 -46.52 8.16
C THR A 14 -37.49 -45.60 7.63
N ARG A 15 -37.83 -44.79 6.63
CA ARG A 15 -36.98 -43.68 6.20
C ARG A 15 -37.10 -42.59 7.25
N ASN A 16 -36.06 -42.41 8.05
CA ASN A 16 -35.96 -41.28 8.97
C ASN A 16 -35.80 -40.01 8.13
N GLY A 17 -36.82 -39.16 8.13
CA GLY A 17 -36.78 -37.84 7.51
C GLY A 17 -36.25 -36.79 8.49
N PHE A 18 -35.66 -35.73 7.96
CA PHE A 18 -35.22 -34.58 8.76
C PHE A 18 -36.42 -33.93 9.46
N THR A 19 -36.25 -33.62 10.74
CA THR A 19 -37.23 -32.84 11.49
C THR A 19 -37.09 -31.35 11.16
N LEU A 20 -38.18 -30.59 11.23
CA LEU A 20 -38.14 -29.12 11.09
C LEU A 20 -37.20 -28.48 12.13
N VAL A 21 -37.11 -29.10 13.31
CA VAL A 21 -36.26 -28.62 14.41
C VAL A 21 -34.78 -28.76 14.07
N GLU A 22 -34.35 -29.89 13.49
CA GLU A 22 -32.96 -30.06 13.04
C GLU A 22 -32.57 -29.04 11.99
N LEU A 23 -33.46 -28.79 11.01
CA LEU A 23 -33.20 -27.78 9.98
C LEU A 23 -33.13 -26.37 10.58
N LEU A 24 -33.98 -26.06 11.57
CA LEU A 24 -33.98 -24.76 12.25
C LEU A 24 -32.69 -24.54 13.04
N VAL A 25 -32.22 -25.55 13.79
CA VAL A 25 -30.96 -25.47 14.54
C VAL A 25 -29.77 -25.28 13.60
N VAL A 26 -29.74 -25.97 12.46
CA VAL A 26 -28.67 -25.82 11.46
C VAL A 26 -28.65 -24.40 10.89
N LEU A 27 -29.81 -23.84 10.51
CA LEU A 27 -29.88 -22.47 10.03
C LEU A 27 -29.45 -21.46 11.11
N ALA A 28 -29.84 -21.68 12.36
CA ALA A 28 -29.41 -20.83 13.48
C ALA A 28 -27.88 -20.83 13.64
N ILE A 29 -27.24 -22.00 13.56
CA ILE A 29 -25.77 -22.12 13.64
C ILE A 29 -25.10 -21.43 12.44
N ILE A 30 -25.60 -21.63 11.20
CA ILE A 30 -25.04 -21.00 9.99
C ILE A 30 -25.11 -19.47 10.09
N LEU A 31 -26.22 -18.90 10.56
CA LEU A 31 -26.38 -17.45 10.69
C LEU A 31 -25.43 -16.86 11.74
N ILE A 32 -25.24 -17.54 12.89
CA ILE A 32 -24.30 -17.11 13.93
C ILE A 32 -22.85 -17.15 13.41
N LEU A 33 -22.46 -18.27 12.79
CA LEU A 33 -21.11 -18.44 12.25
C LEU A 33 -20.82 -17.43 11.13
N SER A 34 -21.79 -17.22 10.24
CA SER A 34 -21.66 -16.25 9.15
C SER A 34 -21.46 -14.83 9.70
N GLY A 35 -22.26 -14.41 10.69
CA GLY A 35 -22.13 -13.09 11.32
C GLY A 35 -20.77 -12.86 12.00
N PHE A 36 -20.21 -13.91 12.61
CA PHE A 36 -18.90 -13.83 13.27
C PHE A 36 -17.74 -13.65 12.28
N VAL A 37 -17.79 -14.31 11.12
CA VAL A 37 -16.74 -14.23 10.08
C VAL A 37 -16.60 -12.82 9.52
N PHE A 38 -17.70 -12.09 9.32
CA PHE A 38 -17.65 -10.73 8.77
C PHE A 38 -17.06 -9.71 9.76
N GLY A 39 -17.32 -9.84 11.07
CA GLY A 39 -16.94 -8.86 12.08
C GLY A 39 -15.43 -8.74 12.37
N LEU A 40 -14.67 -9.85 12.27
CA LEU A 40 -13.23 -9.87 12.59
C LEU A 40 -12.31 -9.34 11.48
N SER A 41 -12.82 -9.20 10.26
CA SER A 41 -12.00 -8.91 9.06
C SER A 41 -11.41 -7.49 9.04
N ARG A 42 -12.13 -6.48 9.54
CA ARG A 42 -11.76 -5.06 9.39
C ARG A 42 -10.52 -4.66 10.18
N GLY A 43 -10.38 -5.13 11.41
CA GLY A 43 -9.22 -4.81 12.26
C GLY A 43 -7.92 -5.49 11.79
N ILE A 44 -8.04 -6.67 11.17
CA ILE A 44 -6.89 -7.39 10.59
C ILE A 44 -6.42 -6.69 9.31
N ALA A 45 -7.35 -6.20 8.49
CA ALA A 45 -7.04 -5.49 7.24
C ALA A 45 -6.19 -4.23 7.48
N VAL A 46 -6.55 -3.40 8.48
CA VAL A 46 -5.77 -2.18 8.80
C VAL A 46 -4.36 -2.51 9.29
N LYS A 47 -4.22 -3.53 10.14
CA LYS A 47 -2.90 -3.97 10.62
C LYS A 47 -2.04 -4.54 9.48
N GLN A 48 -2.64 -5.30 8.57
CA GLN A 48 -1.96 -5.82 7.38
C GLN A 48 -1.54 -4.69 6.44
N ALA A 49 -2.42 -3.72 6.20
CA ALA A 49 -2.12 -2.54 5.40
C ALA A 49 -0.93 -1.77 5.99
N ARG A 50 -0.95 -1.46 7.30
CA ARG A 50 0.18 -0.77 7.96
C ARG A 50 1.48 -1.55 7.89
N SER A 51 1.43 -2.87 8.11
CA SER A 51 2.62 -3.74 7.99
C SER A 51 3.15 -3.80 6.56
N LYS A 52 2.28 -3.81 5.56
CA LYS A 52 2.65 -3.76 4.15
C LYS A 52 3.30 -2.42 3.82
N ALA A 53 2.67 -1.31 4.20
CA ALA A 53 3.20 0.03 3.99
C ALA A 53 4.60 0.19 4.57
N GLN A 54 4.85 -0.31 5.79
CA GLN A 54 6.19 -0.28 6.40
C GLN A 54 7.25 -1.03 5.57
N SER A 55 6.90 -2.20 5.03
CA SER A 55 7.81 -2.98 4.19
C SER A 55 8.05 -2.31 2.83
N GLU A 56 7.03 -1.68 2.26
CA GLU A 56 7.11 -0.94 1.00
C GLU A 56 7.98 0.31 1.17
N LEU A 57 7.80 1.07 2.26
CA LEU A 57 8.67 2.21 2.64
C LEU A 57 10.14 1.79 2.78
N GLN A 58 10.42 0.66 3.42
CA GLN A 58 11.79 0.13 3.53
C GLN A 58 12.38 -0.23 2.17
N THR A 59 11.56 -0.81 1.29
CA THR A 59 12.00 -1.20 -0.07
C THR A 59 12.32 0.04 -0.90
N LEU A 60 11.46 1.06 -0.85
CA LEU A 60 11.66 2.36 -1.50
C LEU A 60 12.90 3.07 -0.94
N GLY A 61 13.05 3.07 0.38
CA GLY A 61 14.23 3.65 1.04
C GLY A 61 15.53 3.00 0.61
N LEU A 62 15.58 1.66 0.55
CA LEU A 62 16.75 0.94 0.04
C LEU A 62 17.04 1.27 -1.43
N ALA A 63 16.01 1.40 -2.26
CA ALA A 63 16.18 1.79 -3.67
C ALA A 63 16.75 3.21 -3.79
N LEU A 64 16.32 4.14 -2.94
CA LEU A 64 16.86 5.51 -2.87
C LEU A 64 18.31 5.55 -2.39
N GLU A 65 18.68 4.73 -1.40
CA GLU A 65 20.09 4.60 -0.99
C GLU A 65 20.96 4.08 -2.14
N ASN A 66 20.49 3.05 -2.86
CA ASN A 66 21.17 2.54 -4.05
C ASN A 66 21.27 3.59 -5.15
N TYR A 67 20.23 4.40 -5.33
CA TYR A 67 20.21 5.53 -6.26
C TYR A 67 21.31 6.53 -5.93
N ARG A 68 21.38 6.97 -4.67
CA ARG A 68 22.43 7.88 -4.20
C ARG A 68 23.83 7.28 -4.34
N MET A 69 24.02 6.00 -4.03
CA MET A 69 25.32 5.35 -4.18
C MET A 69 25.81 5.34 -5.64
N LYS A 70 24.90 5.20 -6.61
CA LYS A 70 25.24 5.14 -8.03
C LYS A 70 25.38 6.52 -8.68
N LEU A 71 24.51 7.47 -8.31
CA LEU A 71 24.39 8.77 -8.97
C LEU A 71 24.94 9.94 -8.15
N GLY A 72 25.35 9.68 -6.91
CA GLY A 72 26.00 10.64 -6.00
C GLY A 72 25.03 11.44 -5.13
N ASP A 73 23.75 11.51 -5.49
CA ASP A 73 22.73 12.23 -4.74
C ASP A 73 21.35 11.56 -4.90
N TYR A 74 20.38 11.85 -4.03
CA TYR A 74 19.00 11.37 -4.19
C TYR A 74 18.28 12.10 -5.34
N PRO A 75 17.13 11.61 -5.84
CA PRO A 75 16.37 12.29 -6.89
C PRO A 75 15.90 13.69 -6.48
N TRP A 76 16.15 14.69 -7.33
CA TRP A 76 15.62 16.04 -7.13
C TRP A 76 14.31 16.16 -7.89
N LEU A 77 13.21 16.34 -7.17
CA LEU A 77 11.87 16.38 -7.75
C LEU A 77 11.36 17.81 -7.87
N GLY A 78 10.52 18.04 -8.87
CA GLY A 78 9.75 19.28 -8.96
C GLY A 78 8.66 19.34 -7.88
N ALA A 79 8.29 20.57 -7.47
CA ALA A 79 7.32 20.80 -6.39
C ALA A 79 5.94 20.15 -6.62
N ASP A 80 5.54 19.96 -7.88
CA ASP A 80 4.16 19.57 -8.24
C ASP A 80 4.00 18.10 -8.68
N THR A 81 5.09 17.31 -8.74
CA THR A 81 5.07 15.99 -9.41
C THR A 81 5.81 14.88 -8.65
N GLY A 82 5.91 15.00 -7.32
CA GLY A 82 6.78 14.16 -6.48
C GLY A 82 6.59 12.64 -6.68
N GLY A 83 5.38 12.12 -6.55
CA GLY A 83 5.14 10.66 -6.65
C GLY A 83 5.47 10.06 -8.03
N THR A 84 5.09 10.76 -9.10
CA THR A 84 5.28 10.30 -10.48
C THR A 84 6.73 10.43 -10.94
N GLU A 85 7.43 11.49 -10.53
CA GLU A 85 8.84 11.64 -10.87
C GLU A 85 9.71 10.65 -10.09
N LEU A 86 9.40 10.40 -8.81
CA LEU A 86 10.05 9.37 -8.03
C LEU A 86 9.98 8.01 -8.72
N TYR A 87 8.79 7.63 -9.21
CA TYR A 87 8.60 6.39 -9.96
C TYR A 87 9.61 6.30 -11.11
N LYS A 88 9.64 7.31 -11.98
CA LYS A 88 10.50 7.35 -13.16
C LYS A 88 11.99 7.28 -12.83
N HIS A 89 12.42 7.91 -11.73
CA HIS A 89 13.81 7.82 -11.27
C HIS A 89 14.17 6.42 -10.78
N LEU A 90 13.28 5.75 -10.05
CA LEU A 90 13.56 4.42 -9.50
C LEU A 90 13.44 3.31 -10.53
N VAL A 91 12.58 3.45 -11.54
CA VAL A 91 12.49 2.49 -12.65
C VAL A 91 13.51 2.74 -13.77
N GLY A 92 14.34 3.78 -13.64
CA GLY A 92 15.41 4.07 -14.60
C GLY A 92 14.96 4.74 -15.90
N GLU A 93 13.80 5.41 -15.90
CA GLU A 93 13.37 6.25 -17.03
C GLU A 93 14.01 7.64 -16.99
N LEU A 94 14.32 8.14 -15.80
CA LEU A 94 14.99 9.42 -15.56
C LEU A 94 16.32 9.22 -14.83
N LYS A 95 17.35 9.93 -15.29
CA LYS A 95 18.66 10.01 -14.64
C LYS A 95 18.91 11.41 -14.11
N MET A 96 19.62 11.49 -12.98
CA MET A 96 20.13 12.76 -12.49
C MET A 96 21.27 13.23 -13.38
N VAL A 97 21.22 14.51 -13.79
CA VAL A 97 22.33 15.14 -14.53
C VAL A 97 22.89 16.28 -13.69
N PRO A 98 24.04 16.06 -13.03
CA PRO A 98 24.72 17.10 -12.27
C PRO A 98 24.98 18.35 -13.14
N GLY A 99 24.59 19.53 -12.63
CA GLY A 99 24.84 20.81 -13.29
C GLY A 99 23.84 21.22 -14.38
N SER A 100 22.75 20.46 -14.59
CA SER A 100 21.63 20.90 -15.43
C SER A 100 20.64 21.76 -14.62
N GLU A 101 20.06 22.80 -15.22
CA GLU A 101 19.09 23.69 -14.54
C GLU A 101 17.84 22.96 -14.03
N ALA A 102 17.48 21.83 -14.66
CA ALA A 102 16.37 20.96 -14.24
C ALA A 102 16.80 19.80 -13.32
N GLY A 103 18.11 19.58 -13.11
CA GLY A 103 18.65 18.49 -12.29
C GLY A 103 18.45 17.06 -12.84
N LYS A 104 17.78 16.89 -13.99
CA LYS A 104 17.36 15.58 -14.53
C LYS A 104 17.35 15.52 -16.05
N ALA A 105 17.55 14.33 -16.61
CA ALA A 105 17.40 14.04 -18.04
C ALA A 105 16.69 12.70 -18.27
N LYS A 106 16.04 12.57 -19.42
CA LYS A 106 15.54 11.26 -19.89
C LYS A 106 16.72 10.35 -20.23
N VAL A 107 16.56 9.06 -19.96
CA VAL A 107 17.52 8.06 -20.43
C VAL A 107 17.39 7.93 -21.95
N ASP A 108 18.54 7.91 -22.64
CA ASP A 108 18.62 7.99 -24.11
C ASP A 108 18.02 6.74 -24.79
N GLU A 109 18.09 5.58 -24.13
CA GLU A 109 17.47 4.33 -24.57
C GLU A 109 16.65 3.69 -23.43
N PRO A 110 15.37 3.35 -23.67
CA PRO A 110 14.54 2.66 -22.68
C PRO A 110 15.19 1.36 -22.20
N GLY A 111 15.37 1.19 -20.89
CA GLY A 111 16.00 0.00 -20.31
C GLY A 111 17.53 -0.03 -20.36
N SER A 112 18.18 1.06 -20.80
CA SER A 112 19.64 1.18 -20.74
C SER A 112 20.18 1.25 -19.31
N GLU A 113 19.35 1.61 -18.34
CA GLU A 113 19.70 1.60 -16.93
C GLU A 113 19.02 0.44 -16.22
N ILE A 114 19.79 -0.27 -15.39
CA ILE A 114 19.23 -1.25 -14.47
C ILE A 114 18.36 -0.49 -13.45
N PRO A 115 17.06 -0.81 -13.32
CA PRO A 115 16.18 -0.14 -12.37
C PRO A 115 16.67 -0.35 -10.94
N PHE A 116 16.48 0.65 -10.08
CA PHE A 116 16.84 0.59 -8.66
C PHE A 116 15.83 -0.20 -7.85
N ILE A 117 14.62 -0.36 -8.40
CA ILE A 117 13.52 -1.09 -7.78
C ILE A 117 12.81 -1.97 -8.80
N ASP A 118 12.37 -3.14 -8.35
CA ASP A 118 11.47 -3.98 -9.12
C ASP A 118 10.04 -3.50 -8.86
N ALA A 119 9.49 -2.72 -9.80
CA ALA A 119 8.17 -2.11 -9.67
C ALA A 119 7.04 -3.15 -9.50
N SER A 120 7.25 -4.42 -9.89
CA SER A 120 6.26 -5.48 -9.71
C SER A 120 6.05 -5.87 -8.24
N LYS A 121 6.98 -5.49 -7.35
CA LYS A 121 6.90 -5.75 -5.91
C LYS A 121 6.04 -4.73 -5.15
N LEU A 122 5.68 -3.64 -5.82
CA LEU A 122 4.91 -2.52 -5.27
C LEU A 122 3.61 -2.36 -6.03
N THR A 123 2.66 -1.67 -5.40
CA THR A 123 1.43 -1.28 -6.08
C THR A 123 1.71 -0.05 -6.93
N VAL A 124 1.42 -0.12 -8.24
CA VAL A 124 1.60 1.00 -9.17
C VAL A 124 0.23 1.44 -9.67
N MET A 125 -0.07 2.72 -9.53
CA MET A 125 -1.29 3.35 -10.03
C MET A 125 -0.94 4.42 -11.07
N LYS A 126 -1.97 4.89 -11.80
CA LYS A 126 -1.84 5.95 -12.80
C LYS A 126 -2.66 7.15 -12.36
N ASP A 127 -2.12 8.35 -12.56
CA ASP A 127 -2.86 9.59 -12.34
C ASP A 127 -3.88 9.84 -13.48
N GLY A 128 -4.58 10.97 -13.42
CA GLY A 128 -5.57 11.36 -14.43
C GLY A 128 -4.98 11.55 -15.84
N ASP A 129 -3.67 11.85 -15.92
CA ASP A 129 -2.93 12.04 -17.17
C ASP A 129 -2.22 10.75 -17.64
N GLY A 130 -2.39 9.64 -16.90
CA GLY A 130 -1.86 8.32 -17.20
C GLY A 130 -0.42 8.09 -16.72
N ALA A 131 0.15 8.99 -15.93
CA ALA A 131 1.49 8.87 -15.41
C ALA A 131 1.52 7.97 -14.16
N GLU A 132 2.54 7.11 -14.08
CA GLU A 132 2.63 6.06 -13.07
C GLU A 132 3.29 6.54 -11.77
N TYR A 133 2.75 6.09 -10.64
CA TYR A 133 3.28 6.35 -9.30
C TYR A 133 3.15 5.13 -8.39
N PHE A 134 4.02 5.02 -7.38
CA PHE A 134 3.88 4.02 -6.33
C PHE A 134 2.77 4.43 -5.37
N SER A 135 1.80 3.54 -5.15
CA SER A 135 0.71 3.76 -4.21
C SER A 135 0.88 2.91 -2.96
N ASP A 136 0.50 3.47 -1.82
CA ASP A 136 0.41 2.76 -0.56
C ASP A 136 -0.79 1.79 -0.53
N PRO A 137 -0.96 0.98 0.54
CA PRO A 137 -2.04 0.01 0.65
C PRO A 137 -3.46 0.60 0.68
N TRP A 138 -3.60 1.91 0.89
CA TRP A 138 -4.86 2.63 0.88
C TRP A 138 -5.13 3.32 -0.46
N GLY A 139 -4.21 3.21 -1.42
CA GLY A 139 -4.33 3.75 -2.77
C GLY A 139 -3.86 5.20 -2.89
N GLN A 140 -3.23 5.74 -1.85
CA GLN A 140 -2.64 7.07 -1.86
C GLN A 140 -1.21 7.01 -2.43
N PRO A 141 -0.74 8.05 -3.14
CA PRO A 141 0.65 8.08 -3.60
C PRO A 141 1.62 8.12 -2.42
N TYR A 142 2.74 7.41 -2.51
CA TYR A 142 3.86 7.65 -1.61
C TYR A 142 4.42 9.04 -1.86
N GLU A 143 4.53 9.83 -0.80
CA GLU A 143 5.12 11.16 -0.85
C GLU A 143 6.62 11.09 -0.58
N TYR A 144 7.34 11.96 -1.27
CA TYR A 144 8.79 12.05 -1.18
C TYR A 144 9.22 13.51 -1.13
N TYR A 145 10.02 13.83 -0.13
CA TYR A 145 10.60 15.14 0.07
C TYR A 145 12.11 15.03 0.12
N TYR A 146 12.76 15.80 -0.73
CA TYR A 146 14.20 16.00 -0.72
C TYR A 146 14.51 17.29 -1.48
N LYS A 147 15.43 18.10 -0.91
CA LYS A 147 16.03 19.30 -1.50
C LYS A 147 15.28 19.85 -2.75
N PRO A 148 14.33 20.78 -2.56
CA PRO A 148 13.50 21.22 -3.68
C PRO A 148 14.35 21.83 -4.80
N SER A 149 14.00 21.50 -6.05
CA SER A 149 14.66 22.02 -7.25
C SER A 149 14.42 23.53 -7.37
N GLY A 150 15.30 24.33 -6.77
CA GLY A 150 15.12 25.79 -6.67
C GLY A 150 15.88 26.46 -5.52
N GLY A 151 16.52 25.69 -4.63
CA GLY A 151 17.37 26.24 -3.57
C GLY A 151 16.61 26.64 -2.30
N GLY A 152 15.68 25.79 -1.86
CA GLY A 152 15.06 25.91 -0.54
C GLY A 152 15.99 25.47 0.59
N ASN A 153 15.70 25.93 1.81
CA ASN A 153 16.35 25.40 3.01
C ASN A 153 15.93 23.94 3.18
N TRP A 154 16.91 23.04 3.20
CA TRP A 154 16.71 21.62 3.49
C TRP A 154 17.56 21.27 4.71
N ALA A 155 16.92 20.93 5.83
CA ALA A 155 17.64 20.83 7.11
C ALA A 155 18.40 19.50 7.31
N TYR A 156 18.03 18.45 6.57
CA TYR A 156 18.62 17.10 6.74
C TYR A 156 19.58 16.71 5.61
N THR A 157 20.38 15.67 5.83
CA THR A 157 21.24 15.09 4.79
C THR A 157 20.53 14.02 3.96
N GLY A 158 19.47 13.43 4.52
CA GLY A 158 18.65 12.38 3.91
C GLY A 158 17.40 12.93 3.21
N PHE A 159 16.52 12.01 2.86
CA PHE A 159 15.20 12.25 2.28
C PHE A 159 14.11 11.92 3.30
N ILE A 160 12.88 12.35 3.01
CA ILE A 160 11.68 11.94 3.76
C ILE A 160 10.78 11.18 2.80
N LEU A 161 10.31 10.01 3.24
CA LEU A 161 9.31 9.21 2.53
C LEU A 161 8.09 9.03 3.43
N LEU A 162 6.91 9.27 2.89
CA LEU A 162 5.67 9.33 3.66
C LEU A 162 4.58 8.50 2.98
N SER A 163 3.84 7.74 3.80
CA SER A 163 2.49 7.28 3.48
C SER A 163 1.51 8.05 4.34
N VAL A 164 0.50 8.63 3.71
CA VAL A 164 -0.57 9.43 4.34
C VAL A 164 -1.69 8.57 4.93
N GLY A 165 -1.51 7.24 4.94
CA GLY A 165 -2.43 6.35 5.63
C GLY A 165 -3.82 6.21 4.98
N ALA A 166 -4.78 5.83 5.82
CA ALA A 166 -6.12 5.44 5.42
C ALA A 166 -7.05 6.62 5.18
N ASP A 167 -6.83 7.73 5.87
CA ASP A 167 -7.63 8.94 5.73
C ASP A 167 -7.18 9.80 4.53
N GLY A 168 -5.95 9.60 4.06
CA GLY A 168 -5.36 10.36 2.96
C GLY A 168 -5.14 11.83 3.32
N ALA A 169 -5.06 12.15 4.61
CA ALA A 169 -4.86 13.48 5.11
C ALA A 169 -3.39 13.68 5.53
N ASP A 170 -2.87 14.86 5.24
CA ASP A 170 -1.57 15.29 5.75
C ASP A 170 -1.62 16.78 6.05
N SER A 171 -0.98 17.18 7.14
CA SER A 171 -0.57 18.56 7.37
C SER A 171 0.88 18.67 6.89
N SER A 172 1.07 19.28 5.72
CA SER A 172 2.39 19.42 5.07
C SER A 172 3.38 20.33 5.83
N THR A 173 3.09 20.63 7.09
CA THR A 173 3.82 21.55 7.95
C THR A 173 5.24 21.01 8.18
N GLY A 174 6.23 21.71 7.66
CA GLY A 174 7.65 21.41 7.87
C GLY A 174 8.24 20.33 6.96
N LEU A 175 7.44 19.48 6.32
CA LEU A 175 7.93 18.41 5.42
C LEU A 175 8.74 18.96 4.23
N SER A 176 8.28 20.05 3.61
CA SER A 176 8.91 20.65 2.43
C SER A 176 10.29 21.27 2.69
N GLU A 177 10.58 21.63 3.93
CA GLU A 177 11.87 22.19 4.36
C GLU A 177 12.79 21.11 4.97
N GLY A 178 12.31 19.86 5.00
CA GLY A 178 12.97 18.80 5.75
C GLY A 178 13.08 19.19 7.22
N ASN A 179 11.97 19.60 7.85
CA ASN A 179 11.89 19.88 9.27
C ASN A 179 10.68 19.13 9.84
N ILE A 180 10.91 17.87 10.24
CA ILE A 180 9.90 17.07 10.93
C ILE A 180 10.10 17.29 12.43
N SER A 181 9.19 18.03 13.05
CA SER A 181 9.11 18.14 14.51
C SER A 181 8.13 17.14 15.09
N GLN A 182 8.18 16.94 16.41
CA GLN A 182 7.19 16.12 17.12
C GLN A 182 5.75 16.66 16.92
N ASP A 183 5.61 17.96 16.67
CA ASP A 183 4.32 18.62 16.37
C ASP A 183 3.68 18.13 15.06
N TYR A 184 4.48 17.61 14.11
CA TYR A 184 3.95 16.98 12.90
C TYR A 184 3.15 15.72 13.24
N PHE A 185 3.61 14.91 14.21
CA PHE A 185 2.90 13.70 14.62
C PHE A 185 1.80 13.96 15.66
N GLU A 186 1.93 15.05 16.41
CA GLU A 186 0.97 15.51 17.42
C GLU A 186 0.05 16.63 16.88
N ASP A 187 -0.18 16.64 15.56
CA ASP A 187 -0.98 17.64 14.88
C ASP A 187 -2.36 17.82 15.55
N ALA A 188 -2.72 19.07 15.83
CA ALA A 188 -3.91 19.40 16.60
C ALA A 188 -5.23 19.00 15.92
N GLU A 189 -5.21 18.74 14.61
CA GLU A 189 -6.36 18.29 13.83
C GLU A 189 -6.39 16.76 13.66
N GLU A 190 -5.47 16.02 14.31
CA GLU A 190 -5.30 14.57 14.26
C GLU A 190 -5.08 14.00 12.84
N LYS A 191 -4.73 14.87 11.87
CA LYS A 191 -4.57 14.49 10.46
C LYS A 191 -3.40 13.56 10.18
N ASN A 192 -2.36 13.63 11.01
CA ASN A 192 -1.11 12.90 10.76
C ASN A 192 -0.98 11.65 11.64
N VAL A 193 -2.07 11.22 12.29
CA VAL A 193 -2.05 10.16 13.29
C VAL A 193 -1.76 8.78 12.67
N ASP A 194 -2.19 8.55 11.42
CA ASP A 194 -1.93 7.33 10.68
C ASP A 194 -0.75 7.44 9.69
N ASN A 195 -0.20 8.64 9.53
CA ASN A 195 0.98 8.91 8.70
C ASN A 195 2.18 8.06 9.12
N MET A 196 2.88 7.50 8.13
CA MET A 196 4.07 6.69 8.32
C MET A 196 5.26 7.31 7.59
N VAL A 197 6.26 7.72 8.37
CA VAL A 197 7.45 8.41 7.85
C VAL A 197 8.67 7.49 7.88
N PHE A 198 9.50 7.55 6.83
CA PHE A 198 10.79 6.88 6.71
C PHE A 198 11.87 7.86 6.21
N GLY A 199 13.15 7.59 6.52
CA GLY A 199 14.30 8.31 5.95
C GLY A 199 14.81 9.51 6.75
N PHE A 200 14.13 9.88 7.84
CA PHE A 200 14.63 10.89 8.78
C PHE A 200 15.62 10.25 9.76
N GLU A 201 16.89 10.63 9.69
CA GLU A 201 17.89 10.34 10.73
C GLU A 201 18.16 11.64 11.52
N PHE A 202 18.15 11.56 12.87
CA PHE A 202 18.39 12.68 13.79
C PHE A 202 19.87 13.07 13.90
#